data_AF-A0A8H5GZH7-F1
#
_entry.id   AF-A0A8H5GZH7-F1
#
_cell.length_a   1.000
_cell.length_b   1.000
_cell.length_c   1.000
_cell.angle_alpha   90.00
_cell.angle_beta   90.00
_cell.angle_gamma   90.00
#
_symmetry.space_group_name_H-M   'P 1'
#
loop_
_entity.id
_entity.type
_entity.pdbx_description
1 polymer ?
#
loop_
_entity_poly.entity_id
_entity_poly.type
_entity_poly.pdbx_seq_one_letter_code
_entity_poly.pdbx_strand_id
1 'polypeptide(L)'
;MHLNDSKTAHNSKKDRHESIGIGHIGIHAFHHIMNDPRVQHIPLVLETSSFELPQETWANEIEVLNQLSGLALDPGATTQSDDLVKGIRTALQHAENASGKGKSKAKAPSRTSRKRKAKADEDDEADEDED
;
A
#
# COMPACT_ATOMS: atom_id res chain seq x y z
N MET A 1 -12.16 11.52 12.38
CA MET A 1 -10.93 10.73 12.20
C MET A 1 -10.79 10.44 10.72
N HIS A 2 -9.61 10.65 10.14
CA HIS A 2 -9.34 10.23 8.77
C HIS A 2 -8.94 8.76 8.79
N LEU A 3 -9.54 7.97 7.90
CA LEU A 3 -9.41 6.53 7.89
C LEU A 3 -8.82 6.11 6.54
N ASN A 4 -7.49 6.06 6.47
CA ASN A 4 -6.75 5.84 5.23
C ASN A 4 -5.77 4.68 5.43
N ASP A 5 -5.63 3.81 4.43
CA ASP A 5 -4.51 2.86 4.37
C ASP A 5 -3.26 3.56 3.80
N SER A 6 -2.10 2.91 3.82
CA SER A 6 -0.85 3.48 3.33
C SER A 6 -0.23 2.67 2.18
N LYS A 7 0.13 3.37 1.10
CA LYS A 7 0.94 2.82 -0.01
C LYS A 7 2.38 2.51 0.39
N THR A 8 2.80 2.94 1.58
CA THR A 8 4.20 2.86 2.01
C THR A 8 4.34 2.18 3.37
N ALA A 9 5.49 1.57 3.59
CA ALA A 9 5.81 0.95 4.88
C ALA A 9 5.78 1.96 6.04
N HIS A 10 5.61 1.42 7.25
CA HIS A 10 5.68 2.19 8.49
C HIS A 10 6.97 3.04 8.56
N ASN A 11 6.86 4.25 9.10
CA ASN A 11 7.96 5.19 9.25
C ASN A 11 8.60 5.71 7.93
N SER A 12 7.91 5.57 6.79
CA SER A 12 8.38 6.10 5.51
C SER A 12 8.44 7.64 5.44
N LYS A 13 7.70 8.32 6.32
CA LYS A 13 7.44 9.77 6.32
C LYS A 13 6.81 10.27 5.00
N LYS A 14 6.11 9.39 4.29
CA LYS A 14 5.40 9.73 3.06
C LYS A 14 3.90 9.69 3.31
N ASP A 15 3.24 10.78 2.94
CA ASP A 15 1.79 10.85 2.93
C ASP A 15 1.27 10.33 1.59
N ARG A 16 0.96 9.04 1.53
CA ARG A 16 0.51 8.33 0.33
C ARG A 16 -0.59 7.36 0.72
N HIS A 17 -1.83 7.81 0.61
CA HIS A 17 -3.00 7.01 0.94
C HIS A 17 -3.20 5.86 -0.05
N GLU A 18 -3.61 4.71 0.49
CA GLU A 18 -4.11 3.56 -0.26
C GLU A 18 -5.56 3.28 0.12
N SER A 19 -6.24 2.56 -0.77
CA SER A 19 -7.55 2.00 -0.53
C SER A 19 -7.56 1.05 0.67
N ILE A 20 -8.71 0.93 1.33
CA ILE A 20 -8.85 0.20 2.60
C ILE A 20 -8.44 -1.28 2.47
N GLY A 21 -7.52 -1.71 3.32
CA GLY A 21 -7.12 -3.11 3.46
C GLY A 21 -6.12 -3.63 2.42
N ILE A 22 -5.68 -2.77 1.50
CA ILE A 22 -4.79 -3.14 0.39
C ILE A 22 -3.40 -2.54 0.55
N GLY A 23 -3.23 -1.60 1.47
CA GLY A 23 -1.96 -0.99 1.80
C GLY A 23 -1.20 -1.74 2.89
N HIS A 24 -0.24 -1.05 3.50
CA HIS A 24 0.64 -1.61 4.52
C HIS A 24 0.01 -1.64 5.92
N ILE A 25 -1.09 -0.92 6.16
CA ILE A 25 -1.82 -0.99 7.42
C ILE A 25 -2.71 -2.24 7.43
N GLY A 26 -3.40 -2.49 6.32
CA GLY A 26 -4.17 -3.71 6.12
C GLY A 26 -5.51 -3.76 6.86
N ILE A 27 -6.36 -4.70 6.46
CA ILE A 27 -7.79 -4.72 6.81
C ILE A 27 -8.05 -4.91 8.32
N HIS A 28 -7.18 -5.66 8.99
CA HIS A 28 -7.34 -5.96 10.41
C HIS A 28 -7.31 -4.71 11.28
N ALA A 29 -6.50 -3.70 10.95
CA ALA A 29 -6.49 -2.45 11.71
C ALA A 29 -7.86 -1.74 11.62
N PHE A 30 -8.45 -1.72 10.43
CA PHE A 30 -9.78 -1.15 10.21
C PHE A 30 -10.86 -1.97 10.93
N HIS A 31 -10.77 -3.30 10.92
CA HIS A 31 -11.68 -4.16 11.68
C HIS A 31 -11.65 -3.85 13.18
N HIS A 32 -10.46 -3.66 13.76
CA HIS A 32 -10.33 -3.22 15.16
C HIS A 32 -10.95 -1.85 15.38
N ILE A 33 -10.67 -0.87 14.51
CA ILE A 33 -11.22 0.48 14.61
C ILE A 33 -12.75 0.44 14.55
N MET A 34 -13.35 -0.24 13.57
CA MET A 34 -14.79 -0.29 13.39
C MET A 34 -15.55 -0.92 14.56
N ASN A 35 -14.87 -1.74 15.39
CA ASN A 35 -15.44 -2.39 16.56
C ASN A 35 -14.97 -1.75 17.89
N ASP A 36 -14.20 -0.66 17.85
CA ASP A 36 -13.72 0.01 19.07
C ASP A 36 -14.79 0.96 19.63
N PRO A 37 -15.26 0.77 20.88
CA PRO A 37 -16.26 1.65 21.47
C PRO A 37 -15.78 3.11 21.59
N ARG A 38 -14.48 3.36 21.62
CA ARG A 38 -13.90 4.71 21.75
C ARG A 38 -14.04 5.55 20.48
N VAL A 39 -14.28 4.92 19.33
CA VAL A 39 -14.47 5.65 18.07
C VAL A 39 -15.94 5.85 17.69
N GLN A 40 -16.86 5.33 18.50
CA GLN A 40 -18.29 5.55 18.29
C GLN A 40 -18.63 7.04 18.33
N HIS A 41 -19.55 7.45 17.46
CA HIS A 41 -19.98 8.85 17.28
C HIS A 41 -18.89 9.81 16.78
N ILE A 42 -17.71 9.32 16.39
CA ILE A 42 -16.69 10.13 15.72
C ILE A 42 -16.93 10.03 14.20
N PRO A 43 -17.03 11.15 13.47
CA PRO A 43 -17.07 11.11 12.01
C PRO A 43 -15.82 10.43 11.44
N LEU A 44 -16.00 9.39 10.64
CA LEU A 44 -14.93 8.69 9.92
C LEU A 44 -14.92 9.17 8.47
N VAL A 45 -13.78 9.71 8.02
CA VAL A 45 -13.64 10.35 6.71
C VAL A 45 -12.62 9.56 5.89
N LEU A 46 -13.03 9.13 4.69
CA LEU A 46 -12.14 8.51 3.72
C LEU A 46 -11.48 9.58 2.84
N GLU A 47 -10.17 9.52 2.72
CA GLU A 47 -9.36 10.33 1.79
C GLU A 47 -8.51 9.42 0.89
N THR A 48 -8.98 8.18 0.70
CA THR A 48 -8.45 7.20 -0.25
C THR A 48 -8.56 7.77 -1.68
N SER A 49 -7.66 7.36 -2.58
CA SER A 49 -7.39 8.04 -3.86
C SER A 49 -8.51 7.92 -4.91
N SER A 50 -9.72 8.40 -4.63
CA SER A 50 -10.84 8.39 -5.59
C SER A 50 -10.66 9.38 -6.75
N PHE A 51 -9.82 10.41 -6.64
CA PHE A 51 -9.61 11.32 -7.78
C PHE A 51 -9.00 10.63 -9.01
N GLU A 52 -8.46 9.42 -8.84
CA GLU A 52 -7.91 8.60 -9.92
C GLU A 52 -8.81 7.40 -10.28
N LEU A 53 -9.91 7.20 -9.54
CA LEU A 53 -10.78 6.04 -9.62
C LEU A 53 -12.25 6.46 -9.73
N PRO A 54 -13.15 5.56 -10.18
CA PRO A 54 -14.57 5.84 -10.21
C PRO A 54 -15.15 6.12 -8.81
N GLN A 55 -16.20 6.94 -8.73
CA GLN A 55 -16.85 7.32 -7.46
C GLN A 55 -17.37 6.11 -6.68
N GLU A 56 -17.70 5.02 -7.38
CA GLU A 56 -18.16 3.76 -6.80
C GLU A 56 -17.12 3.10 -5.90
N THR A 57 -15.83 3.45 -6.03
CA THR A 57 -14.77 2.94 -5.16
C THR A 57 -15.05 3.24 -3.69
N TRP A 58 -15.45 4.47 -3.35
CA TRP A 58 -15.79 4.82 -1.96
C TRP A 58 -17.03 4.10 -1.45
N ALA A 59 -18.03 3.89 -2.31
CA ALA A 59 -19.21 3.13 -1.91
C ALA A 59 -18.84 1.69 -1.50
N ASN A 60 -17.97 1.03 -2.27
CA ASN A 60 -17.48 -0.31 -1.96
C ASN A 60 -16.64 -0.33 -0.67
N GLU A 61 -15.77 0.68 -0.45
CA GLU A 61 -14.98 0.78 0.78
C GLU A 61 -15.86 0.98 2.02
N ILE A 62 -16.86 1.86 1.91
CA ILE A 62 -17.83 2.10 2.99
C ILE A 62 -18.63 0.84 3.28
N GLU A 63 -19.06 0.11 2.25
CA GLU A 63 -19.76 -1.17 2.41
C GLU A 63 -18.90 -2.17 3.19
N VAL A 64 -17.62 -2.32 2.84
CA VAL A 64 -16.73 -3.22 3.57
C VAL A 64 -16.54 -2.78 5.02
N LEU A 65 -16.33 -1.49 5.28
CA LEU A 65 -16.21 -0.98 6.65
C LEU A 65 -17.48 -1.25 7.47
N ASN A 66 -18.66 -1.11 6.87
CA ASN A 66 -19.93 -1.45 7.52
C ASN A 66 -20.06 -2.95 7.78
N GLN A 67 -19.58 -3.81 6.87
CA GLN A 67 -19.58 -5.26 7.07
C GLN A 67 -18.59 -5.66 8.18
N LEU A 68 -17.45 -4.98 8.32
CA LEU A 68 -16.51 -5.20 9.42
C LEU A 68 -17.10 -4.83 10.79
N SER A 69 -17.98 -3.83 10.83
CA SER A 69 -18.68 -3.45 12.06
C SER A 69 -19.64 -4.57 12.49
N GLY A 70 -19.39 -5.18 13.63
CA GLY A 70 -20.21 -6.26 14.17
C GLY A 70 -19.74 -7.68 13.82
N LEU A 71 -18.70 -7.83 12.99
CA LEU A 71 -17.99 -9.11 12.87
C LEU A 71 -17.19 -9.37 14.15
N ALA A 72 -17.36 -10.56 14.72
CA ALA A 72 -16.61 -10.96 15.90
C ALA A 72 -15.10 -10.90 15.65
N LEU A 73 -14.37 -10.33 16.60
CA LEU A 73 -12.91 -10.36 16.65
C LEU A 73 -12.47 -11.74 17.13
N ASP A 74 -12.71 -12.78 16.34
CA ASP A 74 -12.18 -14.11 16.60
C ASP A 74 -11.07 -14.48 15.59
N PRO A 75 -10.12 -15.36 15.96
CA PRO A 75 -9.03 -15.75 15.05
C PRO A 75 -9.47 -16.37 13.72
N GLY A 76 -10.68 -16.95 13.66
CA GLY A 76 -11.30 -17.51 12.45
C GLY A 76 -11.95 -16.46 11.54
N ALA A 77 -12.25 -15.26 12.05
CA ALA A 77 -12.72 -14.12 11.28
C ALA A 77 -11.64 -13.54 10.33
N THR A 78 -10.39 -13.96 10.47
CA THR A 78 -9.29 -13.63 9.55
C THR A 78 -9.64 -13.98 8.11
N THR A 79 -10.22 -15.17 7.88
CA THR A 79 -10.62 -15.63 6.55
C THR A 79 -11.72 -14.75 5.95
N GLN A 80 -12.68 -14.32 6.77
CA GLN A 80 -13.76 -13.44 6.30
C GLN A 80 -13.24 -12.07 5.92
N SER A 81 -12.31 -11.52 6.71
CA SER A 81 -11.65 -10.24 6.41
C SER A 81 -10.86 -10.30 5.10
N ASP A 82 -10.16 -11.40 4.82
CA ASP A 82 -9.41 -11.59 3.58
C ASP A 82 -10.31 -11.63 2.34
N ASP A 83 -11.49 -12.25 2.44
CA ASP A 83 -12.46 -12.30 1.35
C ASP A 83 -13.05 -10.92 1.04
N LEU A 84 -13.28 -10.10 2.06
CA LEU A 84 -13.68 -8.71 1.88
C LEU A 84 -12.60 -7.90 1.14
N VAL A 85 -11.32 -8.09 1.48
CA VAL A 85 -10.22 -7.44 0.76
C VAL A 85 -10.15 -7.89 -0.70
N LYS A 86 -10.41 -9.16 -1.00
CA LYS A 86 -10.51 -9.63 -2.40
C LYS A 86 -11.65 -8.92 -3.15
N GLY A 87 -12.77 -8.69 -2.48
CA GLY A 87 -13.89 -7.89 -3.01
C GLY A 87 -13.45 -6.49 -3.41
N ILE A 88 -12.75 -5.78 -2.51
CA ILE A 88 -12.20 -4.44 -2.79
C ILE A 88 -11.23 -4.48 -3.98
N ARG A 89 -10.28 -5.42 -3.99
CA ARG A 89 -9.32 -5.56 -5.11
C ARG A 89 -10.03 -5.78 -6.45
N THR A 90 -11.07 -6.61 -6.45
CA THR A 90 -11.86 -6.88 -7.66
C THR A 90 -12.59 -5.62 -8.13
N ALA A 91 -13.23 -4.91 -7.20
CA ALA A 91 -13.92 -3.65 -7.49
C ALA A 91 -12.96 -2.59 -8.05
N LEU A 92 -11.78 -2.45 -7.48
CA LEU A 92 -10.73 -1.56 -7.98
C LEU A 92 -10.26 -1.96 -9.38
N GLN A 93 -10.02 -3.25 -9.63
CA GLN A 93 -9.59 -3.71 -10.94
C GLN A 93 -10.65 -3.43 -12.02
N HIS A 94 -11.93 -3.63 -11.71
CA HIS A 94 -13.04 -3.28 -12.61
C HIS A 94 -13.11 -1.78 -12.85
N ALA A 95 -12.93 -0.99 -11.80
CA ALA A 95 -12.87 0.47 -11.87
C ALA A 95 -11.74 0.98 -12.78
N GLU A 96 -10.53 0.42 -12.65
CA GLU A 96 -9.38 0.75 -13.51
C GLU A 96 -9.63 0.38 -14.97
N ASN A 97 -10.21 -0.80 -15.22
CA ASN A 97 -10.54 -1.28 -16.55
C ASN A 97 -11.62 -0.42 -17.22
N ALA A 98 -12.63 0.01 -16.46
CA ALA A 98 -13.69 0.91 -16.93
C ALA A 98 -13.19 2.33 -17.20
N SER A 99 -12.20 2.81 -16.43
CA SER A 99 -11.59 4.13 -16.61
C SER A 99 -10.68 4.24 -17.85
N GLY A 100 -10.44 3.16 -18.60
CA GLY A 100 -9.72 3.22 -19.89
C GLY A 100 -8.26 3.70 -19.79
N LYS A 101 -7.61 3.54 -18.64
CA LYS A 101 -6.20 3.94 -18.45
C LYS A 101 -5.28 2.73 -18.63
N GLY A 102 -5.21 2.22 -19.85
CA GLY A 102 -4.10 1.39 -20.31
C GLY A 102 -2.80 2.21 -20.30
N LYS A 103 -2.16 2.36 -19.13
CA LYS A 103 -0.75 2.75 -19.04
C LYS A 103 0.06 1.47 -19.00
N SER A 104 0.49 1.04 -20.18
CA SER A 104 1.61 0.14 -20.38
C SER A 104 2.77 0.57 -19.47
N LYS A 105 3.02 -0.17 -18.39
CA LYS A 105 4.33 -0.15 -17.74
C LYS A 105 5.31 -0.81 -18.72
N ALA A 106 6.01 0.02 -19.48
CA ALA A 106 7.20 -0.41 -20.19
C ALA A 106 8.14 -1.09 -19.18
N LYS A 107 8.40 -2.38 -19.39
CA LYS A 107 9.34 -3.18 -18.63
C LYS A 107 10.72 -2.53 -18.81
N ALA A 108 11.25 -1.90 -17.77
CA ALA A 108 12.61 -1.38 -17.80
C ALA A 108 13.57 -2.55 -18.12
N PRO A 109 14.48 -2.42 -19.11
CA PRO A 109 15.39 -3.51 -19.44
C PRO A 109 16.32 -3.76 -18.25
N SER A 110 16.46 -5.03 -17.89
CA SER A 110 17.37 -5.49 -16.83
C SER A 110 18.78 -5.01 -17.12
N ARG A 111 19.34 -4.15 -16.27
CA ARG A 111 20.78 -3.84 -16.28
C ARG A 111 21.53 -5.07 -15.83
N THR A 112 22.02 -5.87 -16.78
CA THR A 112 23.03 -6.89 -16.54
C THR A 112 24.26 -6.23 -15.94
N SER A 113 24.68 -6.73 -14.78
CA SER A 113 25.88 -6.35 -14.05
C SER A 113 27.13 -6.60 -14.92
N ARG A 114 27.71 -5.55 -15.50
CA ARG A 114 29.07 -5.61 -16.06
C ARG A 114 30.07 -5.70 -14.90
N LYS A 115 30.53 -6.93 -14.65
CA LYS A 115 31.67 -7.28 -13.79
C LYS A 115 32.91 -6.52 -14.26
N ARG A 116 33.34 -5.50 -13.51
CA ARG A 116 34.66 -4.87 -13.70
C ARG A 116 35.70 -5.83 -13.13
N LYS A 117 36.58 -6.32 -14.01
CA LYS A 117 37.74 -7.15 -13.68
C LYS A 117 38.78 -6.23 -13.02
N ALA A 118 39.17 -6.57 -11.79
CA ALA A 118 40.31 -5.97 -11.11
C ALA A 118 41.58 -6.21 -11.92
N LYS A 119 42.38 -5.16 -12.09
CA LYS A 119 43.77 -5.25 -12.55
C LYS A 119 44.61 -5.00 -11.29
N ALA A 120 45.30 -6.05 -10.85
CA ALA A 120 46.28 -6.01 -9.79
C ALA A 120 47.61 -5.52 -10.35
N ASP A 121 48.25 -4.67 -9.56
CA ASP A 121 49.67 -4.55 -9.23
C ASP A 121 50.72 -4.48 -10.35
N GLU A 122 51.42 -3.36 -10.37
CA GLU A 122 52.88 -3.33 -10.47
C GLU A 122 53.38 -2.12 -9.65
N ASP A 123 54.19 -2.46 -8.65
CA ASP A 123 54.96 -1.59 -7.75
C ASP A 123 56.00 -0.75 -8.52
N ASP A 124 56.31 0.45 -8.06
CA ASP A 124 57.68 0.85 -7.67
C ASP A 124 57.73 2.35 -7.26
N GLU A 125 58.09 2.54 -5.98
CA GLU A 125 59.16 3.41 -5.44
C GLU A 125 59.30 4.89 -5.84
N ALA A 126 59.33 5.72 -4.79
CA ALA A 126 60.17 6.92 -4.53
C ALA A 126 59.30 8.03 -3.88
N ASP A 127 59.32 8.18 -2.56
CA ASP A 127 60.30 8.93 -1.74
C ASP A 127 60.24 10.46 -1.94
N GLU A 128 60.47 11.15 -0.81
CA GLU A 128 60.74 12.60 -0.61
C GLU A 128 59.55 13.48 -0.16
N ASP A 129 59.35 13.48 1.17
CA ASP A 129 59.63 14.59 2.12
C ASP A 129 59.18 16.06 1.86
N GLU A 130 58.93 16.73 3.00
CA GLU A 130 58.72 18.17 3.27
C GLU A 130 57.33 18.76 2.89
N ASP A 131 56.59 19.51 3.71
CA ASP A 131 56.74 20.07 5.07
C ASP A 131 55.31 20.48 5.55
#